data_AF-A0A7X9XAM5-F1
#
_entry.id   AF-A0A7X9XAM5-F1
#
_cell.length_a   1.000
_cell.length_b   1.000
_cell.length_c   1.000
_cell.angle_alpha   90.00
_cell.angle_beta   90.00
_cell.angle_gamma   90.00
#
_symmetry.space_group_name_H-M   'P 1'
#
loop_
_entity.id
_entity.type
_entity.pdbx_description
1 polymer ?
#
loop_
_entity_poly.entity_id
_entity_poly.type
_entity_poly.pdbx_seq_one_letter_code
_entity_poly.pdbx_strand_id
1 'polypeptide(L)'
;MEYNTIEKRIRLSHQNKKVKSIRDKMKTKRKQNRVRNWNISLAASLLLMSGFIFYTAQVTKEAVITDAVYSYQYRAEQISSNEALMLAHEELDKGNYQQILELLSDIEESDHKDWLNLQANIGVENYDDAKVILQKIEKDKEHLYHNRISTTFKIDITLLALKKKINL
;
A
#
# COMPACT_ATOMS: atom_id res chain seq x y z
N MET A 1 44.82 -66.99 9.43
CA MET A 1 43.39 -66.61 9.32
C MET A 1 43.08 -65.30 10.07
N GLU A 2 43.79 -64.96 11.15
CA GLU A 2 43.58 -63.71 11.91
C GLU A 2 43.96 -62.42 11.17
N TYR A 3 45.03 -62.43 10.36
CA TYR A 3 45.53 -61.23 9.65
C TYR A 3 44.48 -60.60 8.71
N ASN A 4 43.82 -61.40 7.87
CA ASN A 4 42.75 -60.93 6.98
C ASN A 4 41.54 -60.35 7.74
N THR A 5 41.30 -60.81 8.97
CA THR A 5 40.19 -60.34 9.81
C THR A 5 40.51 -58.97 10.41
N ILE A 6 41.77 -58.76 10.80
CA ILE A 6 42.27 -57.48 11.31
C ILE A 6 42.28 -56.42 10.19
N GLU A 7 42.79 -56.77 9.00
CA GLU A 7 42.83 -55.85 7.86
C GLU A 7 41.41 -55.42 7.43
N LYS A 8 40.47 -56.37 7.38
CA LYS A 8 39.07 -56.08 7.08
C LYS A 8 38.44 -55.13 8.11
N ARG A 9 38.73 -55.30 9.41
CA ARG A 9 38.27 -54.39 10.47
C ARG A 9 38.86 -52.98 10.33
N ILE A 10 40.15 -52.87 10.00
CA ILE A 10 40.81 -51.58 9.77
C ILE A 10 40.16 -50.86 8.57
N ARG A 11 39.93 -51.58 7.47
CA ARG A 11 39.28 -51.04 6.27
C ARG A 11 37.85 -50.57 6.53
N LEU A 12 37.05 -51.37 7.25
CA LEU A 12 35.69 -51.02 7.65
C LEU A 12 35.66 -49.81 8.58
N SER A 13 36.57 -49.73 9.55
CA SER A 13 36.69 -48.57 10.44
C SER A 13 36.97 -47.28 9.66
N HIS A 14 37.88 -47.34 8.69
CA HIS A 14 38.20 -46.19 7.85
C HIS A 14 37.03 -45.77 6.94
N GLN A 15 36.31 -46.74 6.35
CA GLN A 15 35.10 -46.46 5.58
C GLN A 15 33.99 -45.85 6.44
N ASN A 16 33.76 -46.37 7.64
CA ASN A 16 32.76 -45.83 8.58
C ASN A 16 33.11 -44.40 9.01
N LYS A 17 34.39 -44.10 9.25
CA LYS A 17 34.85 -42.73 9.52
C LYS A 17 34.59 -41.79 8.34
N LYS A 18 34.82 -42.24 7.10
CA LYS A 18 34.52 -41.46 5.89
C LYS A 18 33.02 -41.21 5.72
N VAL A 19 32.17 -42.23 5.90
CA VAL A 19 30.72 -42.08 5.78
C VAL A 19 30.17 -41.14 6.86
N LYS A 20 30.65 -41.27 8.11
CA LYS A 20 30.29 -40.37 9.20
C LYS A 20 30.68 -38.92 8.89
N SER A 21 31.89 -38.68 8.41
CA SER A 21 32.34 -37.32 8.08
C SER A 21 31.55 -36.68 6.94
N ILE A 22 31.16 -37.46 5.91
CA ILE A 22 30.28 -36.98 4.83
C ILE A 22 28.90 -36.62 5.38
N ARG A 23 28.31 -37.48 6.22
CA ARG A 23 27.00 -37.24 6.83
C ARG A 23 27.01 -35.99 7.71
N ASP A 24 28.06 -35.81 8.50
CA ASP A 24 28.19 -34.64 9.38
C ASP A 24 28.36 -33.36 8.55
N LYS A 25 29.17 -33.38 7.47
CA LYS A 25 29.26 -32.27 6.51
C LYS A 25 27.92 -31.93 5.88
N MET A 26 27.13 -32.93 5.47
CA MET A 26 25.79 -32.71 4.92
C MET A 26 24.83 -32.09 5.94
N LYS A 27 24.84 -32.57 7.20
CA LYS A 27 24.04 -32.00 8.28
C LYS A 27 24.42 -30.55 8.57
N THR A 28 25.72 -30.25 8.64
CA THR A 28 26.21 -28.88 8.85
C THR A 28 25.83 -27.97 7.69
N LYS A 29 26.00 -28.41 6.44
CA LYS A 29 25.58 -27.63 5.25
C LYS A 29 24.07 -27.37 5.24
N ARG A 30 23.25 -28.36 5.60
CA ARG A 30 21.78 -28.17 5.74
C ARG A 30 21.44 -27.20 6.86
N LYS A 31 22.11 -27.29 8.02
CA LYS A 31 21.92 -26.35 9.13
C LYS A 31 22.32 -24.93 8.72
N GLN A 32 23.48 -24.76 8.08
CA GLN A 32 23.96 -23.47 7.56
C GLN A 32 22.98 -22.88 6.54
N ASN A 33 22.51 -23.68 5.58
CA ASN A 33 21.51 -23.23 4.61
C ASN A 33 20.19 -22.83 5.29
N ARG A 34 19.74 -23.57 6.30
CA ARG A 34 18.53 -23.23 7.07
C ARG A 34 18.69 -21.91 7.80
N VAL A 35 19.81 -21.70 8.49
CA VAL A 35 20.12 -20.44 9.19
C VAL A 35 20.22 -19.28 8.19
N ARG A 36 20.93 -19.48 7.06
CA ARG A 36 21.05 -18.48 6.01
C ARG A 36 19.68 -18.08 5.44
N ASN A 37 18.84 -19.07 5.10
CA ASN A 37 17.51 -18.80 4.57
C ASN A 37 16.63 -18.08 5.60
N TRP A 38 16.71 -18.47 6.88
CA TRP A 38 15.98 -17.78 7.94
C TRP A 38 16.44 -16.33 8.09
N ASN A 39 17.75 -16.07 8.06
CA ASN A 39 18.29 -14.71 8.11
C ASN A 39 17.87 -13.88 6.89
N ILE A 40 17.85 -14.47 5.69
CA ILE A 40 17.36 -13.80 4.47
C ILE A 40 15.88 -13.46 4.61
N SER A 41 15.05 -14.41 5.04
CA SER A 41 13.62 -14.17 5.26
C SER A 41 13.37 -13.09 6.31
N LEU A 42 14.14 -13.11 7.41
CA LEU A 42 14.06 -12.09 8.45
C LEU A 42 14.45 -10.71 7.89
N ALA A 43 15.57 -10.61 7.18
CA ALA A 43 16.01 -9.38 6.54
C ALA A 43 14.97 -8.85 5.53
N ALA A 44 14.40 -9.73 4.70
CA ALA A 44 13.36 -9.36 3.75
C ALA A 44 12.09 -8.85 4.47
N SER A 45 11.67 -9.51 5.55
CA SER A 45 10.52 -9.04 6.34
C SER A 45 10.77 -7.67 6.98
N LEU A 46 11.98 -7.44 7.50
CA LEU A 46 12.36 -6.14 8.07
C LEU A 46 12.39 -5.05 7.01
N LEU A 47 12.91 -5.35 5.81
CA LEU A 47 12.90 -4.42 4.68
C LEU A 47 11.48 -4.08 4.21
N LEU A 48 10.60 -5.07 4.11
CA LEU A 48 9.19 -4.84 3.76
C LEU A 48 8.48 -4.03 4.83
N MET A 49 8.74 -4.33 6.11
CA MET A 49 8.15 -3.59 7.22
C MET A 49 8.65 -2.15 7.28
N SER A 50 9.96 -1.91 7.10
CA SER A 50 10.51 -0.56 7.06
C SER A 50 10.00 0.23 5.86
N GLY A 51 9.89 -0.42 4.69
CA GLY A 51 9.28 0.17 3.50
C GLY A 51 7.81 0.55 3.73
N PHE A 52 7.03 -0.32 4.37
CA PHE A 52 5.65 -0.04 4.71
C PHE A 52 5.52 1.12 5.71
N ILE A 53 6.33 1.13 6.78
CA ILE A 53 6.35 2.24 7.75
C ILE A 53 6.69 3.55 7.05
N PHE A 54 7.73 3.56 6.21
CA PHE A 54 8.11 4.74 5.45
C PHE A 54 6.98 5.21 4.53
N TYR A 55 6.35 4.30 3.80
CA TYR A 55 5.20 4.61 2.96
C TYR A 55 4.07 5.24 3.78
N THR A 56 3.65 4.59 4.87
CA THR A 56 2.58 5.12 5.72
C THR A 56 2.93 6.49 6.28
N ALA A 57 4.18 6.77 6.63
CA ALA A 57 4.58 8.09 7.12
C ALA A 57 4.39 9.21 6.07
N GLN A 58 4.56 8.90 4.78
CA GLN A 58 4.43 9.86 3.68
C GLN A 58 2.97 10.10 3.25
N VAL A 59 2.05 9.18 3.54
CA VAL A 59 0.63 9.35 3.18
C VAL A 59 0.00 10.47 4.02
N THR A 60 -0.23 11.62 3.40
CA THR A 60 -0.96 12.76 3.98
C THR A 60 -2.22 13.05 3.17
N LYS A 61 -3.20 13.74 3.77
CA LYS A 61 -4.44 14.10 3.07
C LYS A 61 -4.16 15.03 1.89
N GLU A 62 -3.22 15.96 2.05
CA GLU A 62 -2.80 16.89 1.01
C GLU A 62 -2.18 16.16 -0.19
N ALA A 63 -1.34 15.13 0.06
CA ALA A 63 -0.76 14.32 -1.00
C ALA A 63 -1.83 13.55 -1.78
N VAL A 64 -2.79 12.94 -1.09
CA VAL A 64 -3.90 12.20 -1.71
C VAL A 64 -4.79 13.12 -2.55
N ILE A 65 -5.08 14.33 -2.06
CA ILE A 65 -5.89 15.33 -2.78
C ILE A 65 -5.12 15.87 -4.00
N THR A 66 -3.82 16.15 -3.88
CA THR A 66 -3.00 16.72 -4.96
C THR A 66 -2.81 15.75 -6.12
N ASP A 67 -2.57 14.46 -5.84
CA ASP A 67 -2.51 13.41 -6.87
C ASP A 67 -3.82 13.30 -7.66
N ALA A 68 -4.95 13.55 -6.99
CA ALA A 68 -6.26 13.62 -7.61
C ALA A 68 -6.44 14.86 -8.52
N VAL A 69 -5.88 16.02 -8.14
CA VAL A 69 -5.99 17.31 -8.86
C VAL A 69 -5.15 17.37 -10.14
N TYR A 70 -3.90 16.87 -10.14
CA TYR A 70 -2.99 16.94 -11.31
C TYR A 70 -3.55 16.28 -12.58
N SER A 71 -4.56 15.45 -12.40
CA SER A 71 -5.23 14.73 -13.48
C SER A 71 -6.27 15.55 -14.24
N TYR A 72 -6.60 16.77 -13.77
CA TYR A 72 -7.66 17.66 -14.29
C TYR A 72 -7.18 18.62 -15.39
N GLN A 73 -5.92 19.03 -15.41
CA GLN A 73 -5.42 20.09 -16.31
C GLN A 73 -5.39 19.72 -17.81
N TYR A 74 -5.82 18.52 -18.22
CA TYR A 74 -5.71 18.05 -19.62
C TYR A 74 -7.02 17.86 -20.40
N ARG A 75 -8.20 18.21 -19.86
CA ARG A 75 -9.42 18.29 -20.67
C ARG A 75 -10.24 19.52 -20.28
N ALA A 76 -9.86 20.66 -20.85
CA ALA A 76 -10.72 21.83 -20.94
C ALA A 76 -11.87 21.53 -21.91
N GLU A 77 -12.85 20.74 -21.49
CA GLU A 77 -14.12 20.60 -22.17
C GLU A 77 -15.23 21.11 -21.25
N GLN A 78 -15.71 22.31 -21.60
CA GLN A 78 -17.01 22.90 -21.22
C GLN A 78 -17.33 22.99 -19.72
N ILE A 79 -16.65 23.87 -18.98
CA ILE A 79 -17.20 24.44 -17.75
C ILE A 79 -18.17 25.57 -18.16
N SER A 80 -19.38 25.19 -18.56
CA SER A 80 -20.50 26.11 -18.62
C SER A 80 -21.62 25.60 -17.74
N SER A 81 -21.36 25.43 -16.43
CA SER A 81 -22.42 25.48 -15.43
C SER A 81 -21.84 25.52 -14.02
N ASN A 82 -22.26 26.54 -13.28
CA ASN A 82 -22.17 26.73 -11.84
C ASN A 82 -20.89 27.38 -11.30
N GLU A 83 -20.99 28.70 -11.05
CA GLU A 83 -20.00 29.53 -10.35
C GLU A 83 -19.52 28.87 -9.05
N ALA A 84 -20.38 28.15 -8.35
CA ALA A 84 -20.04 27.46 -7.11
C ALA A 84 -19.05 26.29 -7.32
N LEU A 85 -19.08 25.59 -8.46
CA LEU A 85 -18.07 24.55 -8.78
C LEU A 85 -16.70 25.18 -9.05
N MET A 86 -16.67 26.33 -9.70
CA MET A 86 -15.44 27.07 -9.96
C MET A 86 -14.82 27.59 -8.65
N LEU A 87 -15.64 28.20 -7.79
CA LEU A 87 -15.19 28.64 -6.46
C LEU A 87 -14.75 27.47 -5.59
N ALA A 88 -15.45 26.33 -5.63
CA ALA A 88 -15.05 25.12 -4.92
C ALA A 88 -13.66 24.61 -5.36
N HIS A 89 -13.35 24.69 -6.66
CA HIS A 89 -12.00 24.38 -7.15
C HIS A 89 -10.94 25.36 -6.64
N GLU A 90 -11.23 26.67 -6.62
CA GLU A 90 -10.30 27.65 -6.05
C GLU A 90 -10.05 27.44 -4.55
N GLU A 91 -11.09 27.08 -3.80
CA GLU A 91 -10.97 26.76 -2.37
C GLU A 91 -10.22 25.44 -2.13
N LEU A 92 -10.29 24.49 -3.07
CA LEU A 92 -9.47 23.26 -3.05
C LEU A 92 -7.98 23.58 -3.11
N ASP A 93 -7.58 24.48 -4.02
CA ASP A 93 -6.18 24.91 -4.17
C ASP A 93 -5.67 25.65 -2.92
N LYS A 94 -6.56 26.33 -2.19
CA LYS A 94 -6.27 27.01 -0.92
C LYS A 94 -6.29 26.07 0.29
N GLY A 95 -6.76 24.83 0.14
CA GLY A 95 -6.92 23.87 1.24
C GLY A 95 -8.12 24.16 2.17
N ASN A 96 -9.07 24.98 1.73
CA ASN A 96 -10.24 25.39 2.52
C ASN A 96 -11.40 24.38 2.37
N TYR A 97 -11.16 23.13 2.79
CA TYR A 97 -12.05 22.01 2.51
C TYR A 97 -13.47 22.14 3.08
N GLN A 98 -13.63 22.81 4.22
CA GLN A 98 -14.97 23.06 4.80
C GLN A 98 -15.81 23.97 3.89
N GLN A 99 -15.19 25.00 3.31
CA GLN A 99 -15.85 25.95 2.41
C GLN A 99 -16.35 25.25 1.14
N ILE A 100 -15.61 24.24 0.66
CA ILE A 100 -16.01 23.43 -0.49
C ILE A 100 -17.32 22.70 -0.18
N LEU A 101 -17.45 22.05 0.98
CA LEU A 101 -18.68 21.34 1.35
C LEU A 101 -19.89 22.28 1.43
N GLU A 102 -19.68 23.50 1.92
CA GLU A 102 -20.73 24.54 1.96
C GLU A 102 -21.14 24.96 0.56
N LEU A 103 -20.18 25.29 -0.32
CA LEU A 103 -20.43 25.70 -1.70
C LEU A 103 -21.16 24.62 -2.52
N LEU A 104 -20.88 23.34 -2.25
CA LEU A 104 -21.45 22.21 -2.99
C LEU A 104 -22.82 21.76 -2.47
N SER A 105 -23.26 22.23 -1.30
CA SER A 105 -24.48 21.74 -0.62
C SER A 105 -25.75 21.93 -1.46
N ASP A 106 -25.85 23.06 -2.16
CA ASP A 106 -27.01 23.45 -2.97
C ASP A 106 -26.86 23.17 -4.47
N ILE A 107 -25.74 22.56 -4.89
CA ILE A 107 -25.50 22.24 -6.30
C ILE A 107 -26.22 20.95 -6.69
N GLU A 108 -26.79 20.90 -7.89
CA GLU A 108 -27.35 19.68 -8.46
C GLU A 108 -26.29 18.56 -8.56
N GLU A 109 -26.73 17.31 -8.44
CA GLU A 109 -25.84 16.15 -8.54
C GLU A 109 -25.10 16.13 -9.88
N SER A 110 -23.77 16.00 -9.81
CA SER A 110 -22.88 15.92 -10.97
C SER A 110 -21.58 15.22 -10.60
N ASP A 111 -20.90 14.65 -11.60
CA ASP A 111 -19.63 13.95 -11.38
C ASP A 111 -18.56 14.84 -10.76
N HIS A 112 -18.55 16.13 -11.12
CA HIS A 112 -17.64 17.14 -10.56
C HIS A 112 -17.95 17.43 -9.09
N LYS A 113 -19.24 17.53 -8.73
CA LYS A 113 -19.67 17.69 -7.34
C LYS A 113 -19.24 16.49 -6.51
N ASP A 114 -19.47 15.26 -7.00
CA ASP A 114 -19.07 14.04 -6.29
C ASP A 114 -17.56 13.98 -6.07
N TRP A 115 -16.78 14.33 -7.09
CA TRP A 115 -15.32 14.36 -6.98
C TRP A 115 -14.81 15.39 -5.98
N LEU A 116 -15.32 16.62 -6.06
CA LEU A 116 -14.94 17.68 -5.12
C LEU A 116 -15.41 17.38 -3.69
N ASN A 117 -16.61 16.82 -3.52
CA ASN A 117 -17.09 16.35 -2.22
C ASN A 117 -16.20 15.26 -1.63
N LEU A 118 -15.71 14.32 -2.46
CA LEU A 118 -14.76 13.30 -2.01
C LEU A 118 -13.46 13.95 -1.51
N GLN A 119 -12.88 14.86 -2.28
CA GLN A 119 -11.64 15.56 -1.92
C GLN A 119 -11.82 16.41 -0.66
N ALA A 120 -12.92 17.14 -0.55
CA ALA A 120 -13.24 17.95 0.61
C ALA A 120 -13.45 17.11 1.87
N ASN A 121 -14.19 16.00 1.79
CA ASN A 121 -14.35 15.06 2.91
C ASN A 121 -13.03 14.43 3.35
N ILE A 122 -12.11 14.11 2.42
CA ILE A 122 -10.74 13.69 2.77
C ILE A 122 -10.00 14.81 3.52
N GLY A 123 -10.14 16.05 3.06
CA GLY A 123 -9.46 17.22 3.62
C GLY A 123 -9.92 17.61 5.03
N VAL A 124 -11.22 17.53 5.31
CA VAL A 124 -11.78 17.67 6.67
C VAL A 124 -11.69 16.37 7.48
N GLU A 125 -11.07 15.34 6.92
CA GLU A 125 -10.86 14.02 7.52
C GLU A 125 -12.16 13.29 7.88
N ASN A 126 -13.26 13.61 7.21
CA ASN A 126 -14.52 12.89 7.30
C ASN A 126 -14.49 11.64 6.40
N TYR A 127 -13.76 10.62 6.86
CA TYR A 127 -13.53 9.41 6.06
C TYR A 127 -14.75 8.50 5.89
N ASP A 128 -15.75 8.64 6.76
CA ASP A 128 -16.99 7.87 6.64
C ASP A 128 -17.78 8.33 5.40
N ASP A 129 -17.98 9.65 5.25
CA ASP A 129 -18.65 10.22 4.07
C ASP A 129 -17.77 10.09 2.81
N ALA A 130 -16.45 10.30 2.94
CA ALA A 130 -15.52 10.07 1.83
C ALA A 130 -15.65 8.64 1.27
N LYS A 131 -15.82 7.64 2.14
CA LYS A 131 -15.98 6.24 1.72
C LYS A 131 -17.31 6.00 1.00
N VAL A 132 -18.39 6.65 1.42
CA VAL A 132 -19.69 6.56 0.75
C VAL A 132 -19.59 7.12 -0.67
N ILE A 133 -19.00 8.30 -0.82
CA ILE A 133 -18.82 8.95 -2.12
C ILE A 133 -17.87 8.15 -3.01
N LEU A 134 -16.75 7.67 -2.46
CA LEU A 134 -15.81 6.79 -3.16
C LEU A 134 -16.50 5.57 -3.76
N GLN A 135 -17.40 4.92 -3.01
CA GLN A 135 -18.16 3.77 -3.49
C GLN A 135 -19.19 4.14 -4.55
N LYS A 136 -19.77 5.35 -4.49
CA LYS A 136 -20.66 5.87 -5.54
C LYS A 136 -19.90 5.95 -6.86
N ILE A 137 -18.75 6.63 -6.87
CA ILE A 137 -17.87 6.81 -8.04
C ILE A 137 -17.33 5.47 -8.56
N GLU A 138 -16.95 4.55 -7.65
CA GLU A 138 -16.41 3.24 -8.05
C GLU A 138 -17.47 2.32 -8.67
N LYS A 139 -18.73 2.40 -8.23
CA LYS A 139 -19.80 1.55 -8.75
C LYS A 139 -20.34 2.04 -10.09
N ASP A 140 -20.33 3.34 -10.31
CA ASP A 140 -20.73 3.95 -11.57
C ASP A 140 -19.56 3.95 -12.56
N LYS A 141 -19.67 3.13 -13.61
CA LYS A 141 -18.62 3.00 -14.64
C LYS A 141 -18.61 4.17 -15.62
N GLU A 142 -19.72 4.89 -15.75
CA GLU A 142 -19.85 6.03 -16.66
C GLU A 142 -19.43 7.34 -15.98
N HIS A 143 -19.31 7.35 -14.65
CA HIS A 143 -18.84 8.50 -13.90
C HIS A 143 -17.46 8.96 -14.39
N LEU A 144 -17.32 10.25 -14.68
CA LEU A 144 -16.13 10.86 -15.27
C LEU A 144 -14.83 10.50 -14.53
N TYR A 145 -14.92 10.35 -13.21
CA TYR A 145 -13.81 10.06 -12.31
C TYR A 145 -13.66 8.57 -11.91
N HIS A 146 -14.47 7.66 -12.47
CA HIS A 146 -14.40 6.22 -12.16
C HIS A 146 -12.97 5.67 -12.25
N ASN A 147 -12.30 5.95 -13.35
CA ASN A 147 -10.93 5.48 -13.62
C ASN A 147 -9.85 6.15 -12.77
N ARG A 148 -10.19 7.18 -11.98
CA ARG A 148 -9.28 7.82 -11.02
C ARG A 148 -9.20 7.06 -9.70
N ILE A 149 -10.18 6.20 -9.41
CA ILE A 149 -10.20 5.38 -8.19
C ILE A 149 -9.27 4.17 -8.35
N SER A 150 -7.96 4.42 -8.22
CA SER A 150 -6.96 3.37 -8.25
C SER A 150 -6.95 2.54 -6.95
N THR A 151 -6.35 1.35 -6.99
CA THR A 151 -6.10 0.55 -5.78
C THR A 151 -5.25 1.31 -4.77
N THR A 152 -4.24 2.06 -5.24
CA THR A 152 -3.38 2.89 -4.38
C THR A 152 -4.19 3.98 -3.68
N PHE A 153 -5.04 4.69 -4.40
CA PHE A 153 -5.92 5.72 -3.84
C PHE A 153 -6.84 5.17 -2.73
N LYS A 154 -7.39 3.96 -2.93
CA LYS A 154 -8.20 3.27 -1.91
C LYS A 154 -7.38 2.88 -0.68
N ILE A 155 -6.15 2.41 -0.87
CA ILE A 155 -5.22 2.08 0.22
C ILE A 155 -4.91 3.35 1.01
N ASP A 156 -4.63 4.47 0.34
CA ASP A 156 -4.27 5.72 0.99
C ASP A 156 -5.41 6.30 1.83
N ILE A 157 -6.64 6.33 1.31
CA ILE A 157 -7.83 6.74 2.09
C ILE A 157 -8.01 5.82 3.31
N THR A 158 -7.82 4.50 3.14
CA THR A 158 -7.94 3.54 4.24
C THR A 158 -6.87 3.77 5.31
N LEU A 159 -5.63 4.05 4.90
CA LEU A 159 -4.52 4.36 5.80
C LEU A 159 -4.76 5.68 6.54
N LEU A 160 -5.27 6.71 5.86
CA LEU A 160 -5.65 7.98 6.48
C LEU A 160 -6.76 7.78 7.52
N ALA A 161 -7.80 7.01 7.19
CA ALA A 161 -8.87 6.67 8.13
C ALA A 161 -8.36 5.91 9.35
N LEU A 162 -7.43 4.97 9.15
CA LEU A 162 -6.80 4.23 10.24
C LEU A 162 -5.92 5.16 11.10
N LYS A 163 -5.12 6.03 10.49
CA LYS A 163 -4.31 7.02 11.19
C LYS A 163 -5.16 7.93 12.07
N LYS A 164 -6.28 8.46 11.57
CA LYS A 164 -7.20 9.28 12.37
C LYS A 164 -7.79 8.50 13.54
N LYS A 165 -8.16 7.23 13.34
CA LYS A 165 -8.66 6.36 14.41
C LYS A 165 -7.61 6.05 15.49
N ILE A 166 -6.34 5.98 15.12
CA ILE A 166 -5.22 5.72 16.06
C ILE A 166 -4.76 7.01 16.74
N ASN A 167 -4.81 8.15 16.05
CA ASN A 167 -4.43 9.47 16.57
C ASN A 167 -5.56 10.17 17.36
N LEU A 168 -6.62 9.44 17.72
CA LEU A 168 -7.62 9.81 18.71
C LEU A 168 -7.23 9.26 20.08
#